data_AF-A0A7C1IIF6-F1
#
_entry.id   AF-A0A7C1IIF6-F1
#
_cell.length_a   1.000
_cell.length_b   1.000
_cell.length_c   1.000
_cell.angle_alpha   90.00
_cell.angle_beta   90.00
_cell.angle_gamma   90.00
#
_symmetry.space_group_name_H-M   'P 1'
#
loop_
_entity.id
_entity.type
_entity.pdbx_description
1 polymer ?
#
loop_
_entity_poly.entity_id
_entity_poly.type
_entity_poly.pdbx_seq_one_letter_code
_entity_poly.pdbx_strand_id
1 'polypeptide(L)'
;MEYLIDLLLDAENHNVRQENTLFPMLEKHGIEQPPAIMWAEHTDMKNVKKAMKKLLSAYRDYDFADFVRLMKGYSVHLFEKFGLHTQKEENILYVTALEAITEDEWKEIKEECDNLGYFQPGKKEKKNES
;
A
#
# COMPACT_ATOMS: atom_id res chain seq x y z
N MET A 1 7.87 -5.68 -17.37
CA MET A 1 7.33 -4.45 -16.76
C MET A 1 5.97 -4.71 -16.12
N GLU A 2 5.05 -5.40 -16.82
CA GLU A 2 3.73 -5.79 -16.27
C GLU A 2 3.83 -6.53 -14.93
N TYR A 3 4.69 -7.56 -14.85
CA TYR A 3 4.94 -8.29 -13.61
C TYR A 3 5.30 -7.38 -12.42
N LEU A 4 6.14 -6.35 -12.65
CA LEU A 4 6.57 -5.44 -11.58
C LEU A 4 5.42 -4.52 -11.13
N ILE A 5 4.59 -4.05 -12.06
CA ILE A 5 3.40 -3.26 -11.73
C ILE A 5 2.39 -4.11 -10.96
N ASP A 6 2.20 -5.36 -11.37
CA ASP A 6 1.32 -6.27 -10.63
C ASP A 6 1.84 -6.53 -9.22
N LEU A 7 3.16 -6.71 -9.03
CA LEU A 7 3.73 -6.79 -7.68
C LEU A 7 3.49 -5.52 -6.85
N LEU A 8 3.61 -4.32 -7.46
CA LEU A 8 3.33 -3.06 -6.76
C LEU A 8 1.86 -2.92 -6.34
N LEU A 9 0.94 -3.46 -7.15
CA LEU A 9 -0.48 -3.51 -6.83
C LEU A 9 -0.80 -4.59 -5.79
N ASP A 10 -0.16 -5.76 -5.87
CA ASP A 10 -0.30 -6.83 -4.89
C ASP A 10 0.17 -6.36 -3.50
N ALA A 11 1.18 -5.47 -3.44
CA ALA A 11 1.65 -4.83 -2.21
C ALA A 11 0.60 -3.94 -1.52
N GLU A 12 -0.49 -3.54 -2.20
CA GLU A 12 -1.62 -2.82 -1.58
C GLU A 12 -2.28 -3.60 -0.44
N ASN A 13 -2.12 -4.93 -0.42
CA ASN A 13 -2.62 -5.75 0.68
C ASN A 13 -2.06 -5.31 2.05
N HIS A 14 -0.85 -4.73 2.11
CA HIS A 14 -0.33 -4.12 3.35
C HIS A 14 -1.21 -2.97 3.84
N ASN A 15 -1.50 -2.02 2.95
CA ASN A 15 -2.36 -0.87 3.23
C ASN A 15 -3.77 -1.33 3.62
N VAL A 16 -4.33 -2.31 2.91
CA VAL A 16 -5.65 -2.88 3.21
C VAL A 16 -5.71 -3.44 4.63
N ARG A 17 -4.67 -4.12 5.11
CA ARG A 17 -4.65 -4.59 6.50
C ARG A 17 -4.73 -3.42 7.47
N GLN A 18 -3.86 -2.42 7.33
CA GLN A 18 -3.87 -1.27 8.24
C GLN A 18 -5.22 -0.51 8.20
N GLU A 19 -5.75 -0.28 7.00
CA GLU A 19 -7.02 0.42 6.77
C GLU A 19 -8.22 -0.27 7.39
N ASN A 20 -8.20 -1.62 7.46
CA ASN A 20 -9.34 -2.39 7.95
C ASN A 20 -9.15 -2.93 9.37
N THR A 21 -7.97 -2.80 9.97
CA THR A 21 -7.69 -3.30 11.32
C THR A 21 -7.11 -2.21 12.21
N LEU A 22 -5.84 -1.85 11.99
CA LEU A 22 -5.08 -0.94 12.86
C LEU A 22 -5.69 0.46 12.95
N PHE A 23 -6.15 1.02 11.83
CA PHE A 23 -6.71 2.37 11.78
C PHE A 23 -8.03 2.47 12.57
N PRO A 24 -9.05 1.61 12.33
CA PRO A 24 -10.25 1.57 13.17
C PRO A 24 -9.95 1.37 14.66
N MET A 25 -8.96 0.54 14.99
CA MET A 25 -8.60 0.30 16.39
C MET A 25 -8.02 1.55 17.05
N LEU A 26 -7.14 2.29 16.37
CA LEU A 26 -6.64 3.57 16.85
C LEU A 26 -7.75 4.61 17.01
N GLU A 27 -8.67 4.67 16.05
CA GLU A 27 -9.82 5.59 16.09
C GLU A 27 -10.76 5.28 17.27
N LYS A 28 -10.96 4.00 17.61
CA LYS A 28 -11.71 3.57 18.81
C LYS A 28 -11.08 4.11 20.11
N HIS A 29 -9.76 4.30 20.12
CA HIS A 29 -9.01 4.93 21.21
C HIS A 29 -8.93 6.47 21.11
N GLY A 30 -9.66 7.08 20.17
CA GLY A 30 -9.71 8.54 19.96
C GLY A 30 -8.51 9.11 19.18
N ILE A 31 -7.74 8.25 18.51
CA ILE A 31 -6.52 8.62 17.78
C ILE A 31 -6.84 8.63 16.29
N GLU A 32 -7.30 9.78 15.79
CA GLU A 32 -7.82 9.91 14.41
C GLU A 32 -6.79 10.49 13.43
N GLN A 33 -5.90 11.38 13.90
CA GLN A 33 -5.04 12.15 13.01
C GLN A 33 -4.00 11.29 12.27
N PRO A 34 -3.22 10.39 12.93
CA PRO A 34 -2.29 9.54 12.22
C PRO A 34 -2.98 8.64 11.18
N PRO A 35 -4.05 7.86 11.52
CA PRO A 35 -4.79 7.08 10.52
C PRO A 35 -5.28 7.90 9.32
N ALA A 36 -5.85 9.08 9.54
CA ALA A 36 -6.35 9.93 8.44
C ALA A 36 -5.25 10.36 7.45
N ILE A 37 -4.06 10.70 7.96
CA ILE A 37 -2.90 11.06 7.12
C ILE A 37 -2.45 9.85 6.31
N MET A 38 -2.33 8.68 6.95
CA MET A 38 -1.88 7.45 6.29
C MET A 38 -2.86 7.03 5.19
N TRP A 39 -4.17 7.11 5.47
CA TRP A 39 -5.22 6.80 4.49
C TRP A 39 -5.15 7.70 3.24
N ALA A 40 -4.92 9.00 3.44
CA ALA A 40 -4.79 9.93 2.33
C ALA A 40 -3.57 9.59 1.45
N GLU A 41 -2.45 9.20 2.06
CA GLU A 41 -1.24 8.78 1.34
C GLU A 41 -1.42 7.43 0.63
N HIS A 42 -2.10 6.45 1.26
CA HIS A 42 -2.47 5.20 0.60
C HIS A 42 -3.31 5.46 -0.65
N THR A 43 -4.31 6.35 -0.54
CA THR A 43 -5.19 6.72 -1.66
C THR A 43 -4.40 7.34 -2.81
N ASP A 44 -3.49 8.26 -2.52
CA ASP A 44 -2.60 8.87 -3.51
C ASP A 44 -1.74 7.83 -4.22
N MET A 45 -1.00 7.00 -3.45
CA MET A 45 -0.13 5.95 -4.01
C MET A 45 -0.91 4.94 -4.85
N LYS A 46 -2.11 4.52 -4.40
CA LYS A 46 -3.00 3.61 -5.14
C LYS A 46 -3.44 4.19 -6.48
N ASN A 47 -3.76 5.48 -6.51
CA ASN A 47 -4.14 6.17 -7.74
C ASN A 47 -2.97 6.26 -8.72
N VAL A 48 -1.77 6.55 -8.23
CA VAL A 48 -0.55 6.58 -9.06
C VAL A 48 -0.22 5.20 -9.62
N LYS A 49 -0.31 4.13 -8.81
CA LYS A 49 -0.12 2.74 -9.29
C LYS A 49 -1.14 2.37 -10.38
N LYS A 50 -2.40 2.76 -10.23
CA LYS A 50 -3.44 2.55 -11.26
C LYS A 50 -3.15 3.33 -12.54
N ALA A 51 -2.70 4.58 -12.44
CA ALA A 51 -2.30 5.39 -13.59
C ALA A 51 -1.09 4.77 -14.31
N MET A 52 -0.11 4.28 -13.56
CA MET A 52 1.06 3.57 -14.07
C MET A 52 0.66 2.29 -14.83
N LYS A 53 -0.26 1.49 -14.29
CA LYS A 53 -0.81 0.30 -14.98
C LYS A 53 -1.54 0.67 -16.27
N LYS A 54 -2.37 1.72 -16.23
CA LYS A 54 -3.09 2.22 -17.40
C LYS A 54 -2.12 2.68 -18.49
N LEU A 55 -1.12 3.48 -18.14
CA LEU A 55 -0.08 3.94 -19.06
C LEU A 55 0.64 2.76 -19.71
N LEU A 56 0.99 1.72 -18.94
CA LEU A 56 1.61 0.52 -19.48
C LEU A 56 0.69 -0.22 -20.46
N SER A 57 -0.60 -0.38 -20.14
CA SER A 57 -1.56 -1.04 -21.05
C SER A 57 -1.81 -0.28 -22.35
N ALA A 58 -1.65 1.05 -22.33
CA ALA A 58 -1.89 1.94 -23.46
C ALA A 58 -0.58 2.44 -24.09
N TYR A 59 0.57 1.78 -23.86
CA TYR A 59 1.88 2.30 -24.26
C TYR A 59 2.03 2.61 -25.76
N ARG A 60 1.21 1.98 -26.62
CA ARG A 60 1.18 2.21 -28.07
C ARG A 60 0.50 3.51 -28.47
N ASP A 61 -0.29 4.10 -27.58
CA ASP A 61 -1.01 5.35 -27.81
C ASP A 61 -0.15 6.58 -27.51
N TYR A 62 1.08 6.38 -27.02
CA TYR A 62 2.03 7.43 -26.64
C TYR A 62 3.27 7.36 -27.52
N ASP A 63 3.88 8.51 -27.81
CA ASP A 63 5.26 8.51 -28.27
C ASP A 63 6.18 8.01 -27.15
N PHE A 64 7.31 7.43 -27.55
CA PHE A 64 8.22 6.78 -26.60
C PHE A 64 8.78 7.76 -25.56
N ALA A 65 9.03 9.03 -25.95
CA ALA A 65 9.60 10.01 -25.04
C ALA A 65 8.60 10.40 -23.94
N ASP A 66 7.34 10.62 -24.31
CA ASP A 66 6.26 10.91 -23.35
C ASP A 66 5.95 9.72 -22.46
N PHE A 67 5.91 8.50 -23.02
CA PHE A 67 5.76 7.29 -22.22
C PHE A 67 6.84 7.20 -21.14
N VAL A 68 8.12 7.35 -21.51
CA VAL A 68 9.25 7.29 -20.57
C VAL A 68 9.18 8.41 -19.54
N ARG A 69 8.83 9.64 -19.95
CA ARG A 69 8.71 10.79 -19.05
C ARG A 69 7.62 10.57 -18.00
N LEU A 70 6.42 10.13 -18.41
CA LEU A 70 5.31 9.85 -17.51
C LEU A 70 5.65 8.68 -16.57
N MET A 71 6.23 7.60 -17.12
CA MET A 71 6.63 6.45 -16.33
C MET A 71 7.68 6.79 -15.27
N LYS A 72 8.66 7.61 -15.63
CA LYS A 72 9.66 8.11 -14.69
C LYS A 72 8.99 8.96 -13.60
N GLY A 73 8.08 9.85 -13.98
CA GLY A 73 7.34 10.68 -13.03
C GLY A 73 6.59 9.86 -11.98
N TYR A 74 5.82 8.85 -12.42
CA TYR A 74 5.12 7.95 -11.50
C TYR A 74 6.06 7.14 -10.60
N SER A 75 7.16 6.64 -11.18
CA SER A 75 8.16 5.87 -10.42
C SER A 75 8.83 6.70 -9.32
N VAL A 76 9.22 7.94 -9.64
CA VAL A 76 9.84 8.87 -8.66
C VAL A 76 8.85 9.25 -7.57
N HIS A 77 7.62 9.61 -7.94
CA HIS A 77 6.57 9.94 -6.96
C HIS A 77 6.33 8.80 -5.98
N LEU A 78 6.15 7.57 -6.49
CA LEU A 78 5.97 6.41 -5.64
C LEU A 78 7.17 6.18 -4.73
N PHE A 79 8.39 6.23 -5.26
CA PHE A 79 9.61 6.03 -4.47
C PHE A 79 9.72 7.03 -3.30
N GLU A 80 9.51 8.31 -3.57
CA GLU A 80 9.56 9.37 -2.54
C GLU A 80 8.44 9.19 -1.51
N LYS A 81 7.21 8.91 -1.97
CA LYS A 81 6.07 8.69 -1.09
C LYS A 81 6.27 7.47 -0.19
N PHE A 82 6.71 6.34 -0.74
CA PHE A 82 6.97 5.14 0.04
C PHE A 82 8.00 5.40 1.15
N GLY A 83 9.12 6.05 0.82
CA GLY A 83 10.16 6.34 1.83
C GLY A 83 9.65 7.19 2.99
N LEU A 84 8.93 8.27 2.68
CA LEU A 84 8.34 9.15 3.70
C LEU A 84 7.21 8.47 4.48
N HIS A 85 6.39 7.68 3.80
CA HIS A 85 5.26 6.98 4.40
C HIS A 85 5.74 5.91 5.39
N THR A 86 6.72 5.08 5.02
CA THR A 86 7.30 4.08 5.92
C THR A 86 7.95 4.72 7.14
N GLN A 87 8.60 5.88 6.99
CA GLN A 87 9.11 6.62 8.16
C GLN A 87 7.98 7.06 9.11
N LYS A 88 6.81 7.44 8.60
CA LYS A 88 5.65 7.80 9.44
C LYS A 88 5.03 6.57 10.10
N GLU A 89 4.98 5.44 9.39
CA GLU A 89 4.56 4.17 9.98
C GLU A 89 5.40 3.85 11.21
N GLU A 90 6.72 3.79 11.02
CA GLU A 90 7.68 3.37 12.05
C GLU A 90 7.75 4.33 13.23
N ASN A 91 7.79 5.64 12.97
CA ASN A 91 8.12 6.62 14.01
C ASN A 91 6.89 7.29 14.64
N ILE A 92 5.72 7.18 14.02
CA ILE A 92 4.49 7.83 14.51
C ILE A 92 3.41 6.79 14.72
N LEU A 93 2.90 6.19 13.63
CA LEU A 93 1.73 5.33 13.69
C LEU A 93 1.92 4.13 14.63
N TYR A 94 3.02 3.38 14.47
CA TYR A 94 3.28 2.18 15.27
C TYR A 94 3.64 2.52 16.71
N VAL A 95 4.39 3.61 16.95
CA VAL A 95 4.69 4.07 18.31
C VAL A 95 3.38 4.41 19.03
N THR A 96 2.51 5.19 18.40
CA THR A 96 1.19 5.53 18.96
C THR A 96 0.31 4.29 19.19
N ALA A 97 0.34 3.32 18.27
CA ALA A 97 -0.41 2.07 18.44
C ALA A 97 0.10 1.23 19.63
N LEU A 98 1.41 1.13 19.81
CA LEU A 98 2.00 0.38 20.92
C LEU A 98 1.67 0.99 22.30
N GLU A 99 1.44 2.29 22.36
CA GLU A 99 1.04 2.98 23.58
C GLU A 99 -0.46 2.86 23.89
N ALA A 100 -1.31 2.80 22.85
CA ALA A 100 -2.77 2.85 23.00
C ALA A 100 -3.45 1.47 23.01
N ILE A 101 -2.95 0.52 22.21
CA ILE A 101 -3.64 -0.75 21.94
C ILE A 101 -3.24 -1.82 22.95
N THR A 102 -4.25 -2.49 23.51
CA THR A 102 -4.06 -3.57 24.50
C THR A 102 -3.64 -4.89 23.85
N GLU A 103 -3.08 -5.82 24.65
CA GLU A 103 -2.69 -7.15 24.13
C GLU A 103 -3.87 -7.94 23.52
N ASP A 104 -5.07 -7.82 24.07
CA ASP A 104 -6.24 -8.53 23.54
C ASP A 104 -6.71 -7.91 22.21
N GLU A 105 -6.69 -6.59 22.08
CA GLU A 105 -6.97 -5.90 20.82
C GLU A 105 -5.91 -6.21 19.74
N TRP A 106 -4.65 -6.40 20.13
CA TRP A 106 -3.62 -6.89 19.21
C TRP A 106 -3.91 -8.30 18.69
N LYS A 107 -4.52 -9.18 19.49
CA LYS A 107 -4.97 -10.51 19.03
C LYS A 107 -6.08 -10.37 18.00
N GLU A 108 -7.07 -9.50 18.25
CA GLU A 108 -8.15 -9.19 17.30
C GLU A 108 -7.59 -8.67 15.97
N ILE A 109 -6.71 -7.66 16.01
CA ILE A 109 -6.03 -7.12 14.82
C ILE A 109 -5.32 -8.22 14.04
N LYS A 110 -4.59 -9.10 14.74
CA LYS A 110 -3.86 -10.20 14.11
C LYS A 110 -4.82 -11.16 13.41
N GLU A 111 -5.91 -11.57 14.06
CA GLU A 111 -6.90 -12.48 13.48
C GLU A 111 -7.55 -11.88 12.22
N GLU A 112 -7.90 -10.61 12.25
CA GLU A 112 -8.42 -9.89 11.08
C GLU A 112 -7.39 -9.78 9.97
N CYS A 113 -6.12 -9.51 10.30
CA CYS A 113 -5.01 -9.50 9.34
C CYS A 113 -4.82 -10.87 8.67
N ASP A 114 -4.93 -11.97 9.44
CA ASP A 114 -4.84 -13.34 8.91
C ASP A 114 -5.98 -13.63 7.93
N ASN A 115 -7.19 -13.12 8.20
CA ASN A 115 -8.35 -13.24 7.30
C ASN A 115 -8.20 -12.42 6.01
N LEU A 116 -7.57 -11.24 6.09
CA LEU A 116 -7.27 -10.38 4.92
C LEU A 116 -6.08 -10.90 4.10
N GLY A 117 -5.22 -11.73 4.71
CA GLY A 117 -4.04 -12.32 4.09
C GLY A 117 -2.85 -11.35 3.97
N TYR A 118 -1.73 -11.92 3.52
CA TYR A 118 -0.44 -11.21 3.43
C TYR A 118 0.16 -11.24 2.04
N PHE A 119 0.66 -10.09 1.60
CA PHE A 119 1.49 -9.97 0.41
C PHE A 119 2.80 -10.76 0.61
N GLN A 120 3.09 -11.67 -0.33
CA GLN A 120 4.32 -12.44 -0.35
C GLN A 120 5.09 -12.14 -1.64
N PRO A 121 6.12 -11.27 -1.59
CA PRO A 121 6.93 -11.01 -2.77
C PRO A 121 7.64 -12.30 -3.22
N GLY A 122 7.47 -12.67 -4.50
CA GLY A 122 8.19 -13.79 -5.12
C GLY A 122 7.46 -15.14 -5.16
N LYS A 123 6.22 -15.27 -4.65
CA LYS A 123 5.40 -16.48 -4.82
C LYS A 123 4.21 -16.24 -5.75
N LYS A 124 4.45 -16.24 -7.07
CA LYS A 124 3.39 -16.58 -8.02
C LYS A 124 3.64 -18.02 -8.45
N GLU A 125 2.89 -18.96 -7.87
CA GLU A 125 2.81 -20.31 -8.44
C GLU A 125 2.39 -20.18 -9.90
N LYS A 126 3.07 -20.92 -10.79
CA LYS A 126 2.67 -21.03 -12.18
C LYS A 126 1.21 -21.47 -12.18
N LYS A 127 0.30 -20.63 -12.71
CA LYS A 127 -1.01 -21.13 -13.13
C LYS A 127 -0.72 -22.22 -14.16
N ASN A 128 -0.85 -23.48 -13.76
CA ASN A 128 -0.93 -24.58 -14.70
C ASN A 128 -2.23 -24.35 -15.48
N GLU A 129 -2.11 -23.76 -16.66
CA GLU A 129 -3.16 -23.83 -17.66
C GLU A 129 -3.31 -25.31 -18.04
N SER A 130 -4.52 -25.83 -17.83
CA SER A 130 -4.97 -27.16 -18.26
C SER A 130 -5.67 -27.03 -19.60
#